data_AF-A0A7S3K563-F1
#
_entry.id   AF-A0A7S3K563-F1
#
_cell.length_a   1.000
_cell.length_b   1.000
_cell.length_c   1.000
_cell.angle_alpha   90.00
_cell.angle_beta   90.00
_cell.angle_gamma   90.00
#
_symmetry.space_group_name_H-M   'P 1'
#
loop_
_entity.id
_entity.type
_entity.pdbx_description
1 polymer ?
#
loop_
_entity_poly.entity_id
_entity_poly.type
_entity_poly.pdbx_seq_one_letter_code
_entity_poly.pdbx_strand_id
1 'polypeptide(L)'
;MAELGSADLSLLSLLNEARALPFFSLFSIDMLANCAYLDGAIEECEFDACEILPLEPTPDILFQREAQERRFELDAWARFDVPTQDYYDLTDYPEGYTAYNGSHIWDFIYKKLSFVGMLDDKGIVAEPDDDWRAIFDRALSGVHASISCHVTDSMYTDDDANVAAEFKRRLGNYPDRIANMHFAFLLCLAALREARPTLISFDYDVGHTGGSALDSPQEATQKASDLAQLLAQLPILNRSELELSAALLRESGATANECILAFNQDKQFLEESGIWQMRQRSRAMLRVMDCIACGVCRLHGKICWFGVATALKIIFSDRRTEPLARVEIAALVVALEKLTFSVRFAAEMMNALQDEEEQGQVKKGSNREEESFAS
;
A
#
# COMPACT_ATOMS: atom_id res chain seq x y z
N MET A 1 -14.74 1.40 15.36
CA MET A 1 -13.95 2.36 14.56
C MET A 1 -13.12 3.16 15.55
N ALA A 2 -11.82 2.86 15.66
CA ALA A 2 -10.98 3.62 16.57
C ALA A 2 -10.76 5.00 15.96
N GLU A 3 -11.21 6.05 16.66
CA GLU A 3 -10.80 7.42 16.36
C GLU A 3 -9.27 7.49 16.48
N LEU A 4 -8.61 7.47 15.32
CA LEU A 4 -7.26 7.96 15.16
C LEU A 4 -7.35 9.49 15.25
N GLY A 5 -7.46 10.02 16.47
CA GLY A 5 -7.57 11.47 16.74
C GLY A 5 -6.27 12.24 16.46
N SER A 6 -5.91 13.20 17.33
CA SER A 6 -4.72 14.08 17.18
C SER A 6 -3.36 13.38 16.99
N ALA A 7 -3.27 12.07 17.21
CA ALA A 7 -2.10 11.25 16.89
C ALA A 7 -1.93 11.01 15.37
N ASP A 8 -2.95 11.26 14.56
CA ASP A 8 -2.93 11.11 13.10
C ASP A 8 -2.13 12.23 12.41
N LEU A 9 -2.29 13.47 12.87
CA LEU A 9 -1.56 14.63 12.32
C LEU A 9 -0.04 14.54 12.52
N SER A 10 0.41 14.04 13.68
CA SER A 10 1.85 13.89 13.94
C SER A 10 2.45 12.70 13.19
N LEU A 11 1.69 11.60 13.06
CA LEU A 11 2.11 10.44 12.28
C LEU A 11 2.30 10.79 10.81
N LEU A 12 1.30 11.42 10.19
CA LEU A 12 1.35 11.77 8.78
C LEU A 12 2.46 12.79 8.47
N SER A 13 2.69 13.78 9.35
CA SER A 13 3.80 14.72 9.19
C SER A 13 5.16 14.02 9.17
N LEU A 14 5.41 13.13 10.14
CA LEU A 14 6.67 12.38 10.22
C LEU A 14 6.87 11.46 9.01
N LEU A 15 5.80 10.81 8.55
CA LEU A 15 5.84 9.93 7.38
C LEU A 15 6.10 10.72 6.09
N ASN A 16 5.51 11.91 5.95
CA ASN A 16 5.80 12.82 4.83
C ASN A 16 7.25 13.31 4.84
N GLU A 17 7.77 13.68 6.00
CA GLU A 17 9.19 14.05 6.14
C GLU A 17 10.12 12.88 5.82
N ALA A 18 9.77 11.66 6.23
CA ALA A 18 10.54 10.47 5.90
C ALA A 18 10.52 10.21 4.38
N ARG A 19 9.33 10.23 3.76
CA ARG A 19 9.15 10.01 2.31
C ARG A 19 9.91 11.01 1.45
N ALA A 20 10.24 12.20 1.96
CA ALA A 20 11.02 13.20 1.26
C ALA A 20 12.54 12.94 1.26
N LEU A 21 13.03 11.95 2.04
CA LEU A 21 14.45 11.64 2.11
C LEU A 21 14.85 10.55 1.10
N PRO A 22 16.04 10.61 0.49
CA PRO A 22 16.48 9.64 -0.51
C PRO A 22 16.46 8.18 -0.03
N PHE A 23 16.64 7.94 1.27
CA PHE A 23 16.54 6.60 1.85
C PHE A 23 15.15 5.98 1.67
N PHE A 24 14.09 6.78 1.70
CA PHE A 24 12.71 6.33 1.58
C PHE A 24 12.08 6.66 0.23
N SER A 25 12.61 7.65 -0.52
CA SER A 25 12.02 8.12 -1.79
C SER A 25 12.55 7.40 -3.03
N LEU A 26 13.79 6.89 -2.99
CA LEU A 26 14.44 6.29 -4.15
C LEU A 26 14.14 4.78 -4.26
N PHE A 27 13.65 4.35 -5.43
CA PHE A 27 13.40 2.95 -5.75
C PHE A 27 13.96 2.56 -7.12
N SER A 28 14.65 1.42 -7.17
CA SER A 28 15.00 0.77 -8.43
C SER A 28 13.82 -0.09 -8.88
N ILE A 29 13.18 0.27 -9.99
CA ILE A 29 12.05 -0.48 -10.56
C ILE A 29 12.27 -0.66 -12.06
N ASP A 30 12.14 -1.89 -12.55
CA ASP A 30 12.13 -2.14 -13.99
C ASP A 30 10.81 -1.62 -14.61
N MET A 31 10.91 -0.46 -15.26
CA MET A 31 9.83 0.17 -16.03
C MET A 31 9.78 -0.32 -17.47
N LEU A 32 10.78 -1.07 -17.94
CA LEU A 32 10.84 -1.65 -19.28
C LEU A 32 10.34 -3.10 -19.31
N ALA A 33 10.03 -3.69 -18.15
CA ALA A 33 9.46 -5.03 -18.08
C ALA A 33 8.14 -5.12 -18.86
N ASN A 34 8.03 -6.17 -19.68
CA ASN A 34 6.85 -6.45 -20.48
C ASN A 34 5.72 -7.04 -19.62
N CYS A 35 4.48 -6.71 -19.97
CA CYS A 35 3.31 -7.36 -19.38
C CYS A 35 3.31 -8.87 -19.63
N ALA A 36 3.28 -9.67 -18.57
CA ALA A 36 3.30 -11.13 -18.64
C ALA A 36 1.92 -11.79 -18.56
N TYR A 37 0.86 -11.03 -18.27
CA TYR A 37 -0.46 -11.58 -17.91
C TYR A 37 -1.60 -11.21 -18.87
N LEU A 38 -1.54 -10.02 -19.46
CA LEU A 38 -2.60 -9.50 -20.30
C LEU A 38 -2.12 -9.44 -21.75
N ASP A 39 -2.77 -10.22 -22.60
CA ASP A 39 -2.57 -10.16 -24.04
C ASP A 39 -3.38 -8.99 -24.61
N GLY A 40 -2.70 -8.05 -25.27
CA GLY A 40 -3.36 -6.93 -25.95
C GLY A 40 -2.40 -5.76 -26.18
N ALA A 41 -2.77 -4.87 -27.11
CA ALA A 41 -2.15 -3.56 -27.17
C ALA A 41 -2.41 -2.88 -25.83
N ILE A 42 -1.35 -2.61 -25.06
CA ILE A 42 -1.40 -1.76 -23.88
C ILE A 42 -2.12 -0.48 -24.33
N GLU A 43 -3.21 -0.08 -23.65
CA GLU A 43 -3.86 1.20 -23.93
C GLU A 43 -2.75 2.26 -23.96
N GLU A 44 -2.56 2.89 -25.12
CA GLU A 44 -1.54 3.92 -25.25
C GLU A 44 -1.88 5.00 -24.22
N CYS A 45 -0.92 5.25 -23.34
CA CYS A 45 -1.08 6.20 -22.29
C CYS A 45 -0.84 7.58 -22.92
N GLU A 46 -1.92 8.31 -23.20
CA GLU A 46 -1.92 9.55 -24.00
C GLU A 46 -1.47 10.81 -23.22
N PHE A 47 -0.90 10.68 -22.02
CA PHE A 47 -0.65 11.80 -21.10
C PHE A 47 0.82 11.92 -20.63
N ASP A 48 1.20 13.08 -20.12
CA ASP A 48 2.54 13.32 -19.56
C ASP A 48 2.86 12.40 -18.36
N ALA A 49 1.86 11.84 -17.69
CA ALA A 49 2.02 10.89 -16.57
C ALA A 49 2.52 9.49 -17.00
N CYS A 50 2.69 9.27 -18.29
CA CYS A 50 3.06 7.99 -18.88
C CYS A 50 4.58 7.84 -18.98
N GLU A 51 5.30 8.95 -19.19
CA GLU A 51 6.76 8.97 -19.27
C GLU A 51 7.36 9.37 -17.92
N ILE A 52 7.94 8.40 -17.21
CA ILE A 52 8.79 8.68 -16.06
C ILE A 52 10.24 8.37 -16.44
N LEU A 53 11.14 9.25 -16.06
CA LEU A 53 12.57 9.15 -16.33
C LEU A 53 13.33 8.74 -15.06
N PRO A 54 14.36 7.88 -15.18
CA PRO A 54 15.23 7.57 -14.07
C PRO A 54 16.09 8.78 -13.69
N LEU A 55 16.55 8.78 -12.44
CA LEU A 55 17.45 9.76 -11.87
C LEU A 55 18.83 9.67 -12.54
N GLU A 56 19.36 10.83 -12.94
CA GLU A 56 20.72 10.97 -13.46
C GLU A 56 21.53 11.96 -12.59
N PRO A 57 22.71 11.58 -12.05
CA PRO A 57 23.38 10.28 -12.17
C PRO A 57 22.78 9.20 -11.26
N THR A 58 22.95 7.93 -11.66
CA THR A 58 22.57 6.77 -10.85
C THR A 58 23.23 6.80 -9.46
N PRO A 59 22.49 6.53 -8.37
CA PRO A 59 23.05 6.43 -7.03
C PRO A 59 23.81 5.11 -6.84
N ASP A 60 25.08 5.07 -7.22
CA ASP A 60 25.92 3.86 -7.22
C ASP A 60 25.99 3.14 -5.86
N ILE A 61 26.01 3.90 -4.76
CA ILE A 61 26.07 3.34 -3.40
C ILE A 61 24.78 2.57 -3.08
N LEU A 62 23.62 3.13 -3.45
CA LEU A 62 22.33 2.45 -3.30
C LEU A 62 22.26 1.20 -4.17
N PHE A 63 22.72 1.28 -5.43
CA PHE A 63 22.75 0.14 -6.34
C PHE A 63 23.61 -1.01 -5.78
N GLN A 64 24.83 -0.71 -5.32
CA GLN A 64 25.74 -1.70 -4.74
C GLN A 64 25.17 -2.31 -3.46
N ARG A 65 24.60 -1.48 -2.59
CA ARG A 65 23.94 -1.91 -1.36
C ARG A 65 22.78 -2.86 -1.67
N GLU A 66 21.90 -2.48 -2.57
CA GLU A 66 20.75 -3.30 -2.94
C GLU A 66 21.16 -4.60 -3.60
N ALA A 67 22.19 -4.61 -4.43
CA ALA A 67 22.75 -5.82 -5.00
C ALA A 67 23.30 -6.79 -3.93
N GLN A 68 23.86 -6.27 -2.83
CA GLN A 68 24.35 -7.08 -1.70
C GLN A 68 23.22 -7.56 -0.78
N GLU A 69 22.25 -6.69 -0.48
CA GLU A 69 21.09 -7.04 0.33
C GLU A 69 20.17 -8.04 -0.39
N ARG A 70 20.27 -8.13 -1.73
CA ARG A 70 19.47 -9.06 -2.52
C ARG A 70 19.92 -10.48 -2.24
N ARG A 71 18.99 -11.27 -1.71
CA ARG A 71 19.14 -12.71 -1.55
C ARG A 71 18.27 -13.40 -2.59
N PHE A 72 18.82 -14.42 -3.24
CA PHE A 72 17.99 -15.31 -4.05
C PHE A 72 17.18 -16.17 -3.09
N GLU A 73 15.91 -15.84 -2.95
CA GLU A 73 14.95 -16.58 -2.13
C GLU A 73 13.83 -17.07 -3.04
N LEU A 74 13.67 -18.39 -3.10
CA LEU A 74 12.54 -19.00 -3.78
C LEU A 74 11.28 -18.62 -3.01
N ASP A 75 10.30 -18.05 -3.71
CA ASP A 75 9.01 -17.67 -3.13
C ASP A 75 9.06 -16.53 -2.08
N ALA A 76 10.03 -15.63 -2.21
CA ALA A 76 10.10 -14.41 -1.40
C ALA A 76 8.77 -13.64 -1.40
N TRP A 77 8.41 -13.06 -0.25
CA TRP A 77 7.18 -12.27 -0.09
C TRP A 77 7.09 -11.06 -1.00
N ALA A 78 8.21 -10.34 -1.12
CA ALA A 78 8.18 -8.92 -1.45
C ALA A 78 9.23 -8.56 -2.52
N ARG A 79 10.44 -9.14 -2.43
CA ARG A 79 11.54 -8.86 -3.37
C ARG A 79 11.64 -9.92 -4.46
N PHE A 80 11.27 -9.58 -5.69
CA PHE A 80 11.27 -10.52 -6.83
C PHE A 80 12.19 -10.10 -7.98
N ASP A 81 12.48 -8.81 -8.11
CA ASP A 81 13.27 -8.22 -9.19
C ASP A 81 14.76 -8.07 -8.83
N VAL A 82 15.56 -7.94 -9.89
CA VAL A 82 16.98 -7.59 -9.80
C VAL A 82 17.04 -6.07 -9.74
N PRO A 83 17.78 -5.44 -8.82
CA PRO A 83 17.97 -3.99 -8.88
C PRO A 83 18.63 -3.62 -10.21
N THR A 84 18.09 -2.61 -10.87
CA THR A 84 18.61 -2.02 -12.10
C THR A 84 19.38 -0.74 -11.75
N GLN A 85 19.99 -0.10 -12.76
CA GLN A 85 20.61 1.22 -12.59
C GLN A 85 19.60 2.37 -12.69
N ASP A 86 18.32 2.04 -12.93
CA ASP A 86 17.23 2.98 -13.13
C ASP A 86 16.53 3.22 -11.79
N TYR A 87 16.90 4.30 -11.12
CA TYR A 87 16.27 4.75 -9.88
C TYR A 87 15.25 5.83 -10.15
N TYR A 88 14.10 5.77 -9.48
CA TYR A 88 13.05 6.77 -9.57
C TYR A 88 12.84 7.41 -8.20
N ASP A 89 12.74 8.74 -8.17
CA ASP A 89 12.43 9.48 -6.95
C ASP A 89 10.91 9.74 -6.87
N LEU A 90 10.31 9.28 -5.78
CA LEU A 90 8.89 9.52 -5.49
C LEU A 90 8.53 11.00 -5.25
N THR A 91 9.53 11.87 -5.05
CA THR A 91 9.31 13.31 -4.91
C THR A 91 9.11 14.00 -6.26
N ASP A 92 9.73 13.48 -7.33
CA ASP A 92 9.56 13.98 -8.70
C ASP A 92 8.24 13.50 -9.31
N TYR A 93 7.79 12.30 -8.93
CA TYR A 93 6.57 11.67 -9.41
C TYR A 93 5.62 11.36 -8.25
N PRO A 94 4.87 12.34 -7.73
CA PRO A 94 3.89 12.11 -6.67
C PRO A 94 2.65 11.36 -7.16
N GLU A 95 1.98 10.64 -6.26
CA GLU A 95 0.74 9.93 -6.59
C GLU A 95 -0.41 10.91 -6.74
N GLY A 96 -1.20 10.77 -7.80
CA GLY A 96 -2.36 11.61 -8.04
C GLY A 96 -3.16 11.21 -9.27
N TYR A 97 -4.05 12.10 -9.70
CA TYR A 97 -4.90 11.91 -10.87
C TYR A 97 -4.09 11.97 -12.17
N THR A 98 -4.04 10.84 -12.89
CA THR A 98 -3.34 10.70 -14.17
C THR A 98 -4.29 10.47 -15.35
N ALA A 99 -5.61 10.52 -15.11
CA ALA A 99 -6.66 10.09 -16.04
C ALA A 99 -6.60 8.61 -16.51
N TYR A 100 -5.66 7.81 -15.99
CA TYR A 100 -5.57 6.39 -16.32
C TYR A 100 -6.77 5.61 -15.77
N ASN A 101 -7.46 4.86 -16.64
CA ASN A 101 -8.65 4.09 -16.27
C ASN A 101 -8.28 2.88 -15.41
N GLY A 102 -7.35 2.04 -15.87
CA GLY A 102 -6.84 0.88 -15.14
C GLY A 102 -7.87 -0.18 -14.72
N SER A 103 -9.16 -0.05 -15.07
CA SER A 103 -10.21 -0.98 -14.63
C SER A 103 -9.98 -2.40 -15.12
N HIS A 104 -9.44 -2.57 -16.32
CA HIS A 104 -9.11 -3.89 -16.87
C HIS A 104 -8.01 -4.60 -16.06
N ILE A 105 -7.08 -3.85 -15.46
CA ILE A 105 -6.05 -4.38 -14.55
C ILE A 105 -6.68 -4.84 -13.24
N TRP A 106 -7.52 -3.99 -12.62
CA TRP A 106 -8.22 -4.35 -11.39
C TRP A 106 -9.19 -5.52 -11.57
N ASP A 107 -9.88 -5.58 -12.70
CA ASP A 107 -10.72 -6.71 -13.08
C ASP A 107 -9.92 -8.02 -13.11
N PHE A 108 -8.73 -8.01 -13.71
CA PHE A 108 -7.84 -9.17 -13.71
C PHE A 108 -7.39 -9.52 -12.29
N ILE A 109 -6.94 -8.52 -11.52
CA ILE A 109 -6.49 -8.68 -10.13
C ILE A 109 -7.58 -9.36 -9.28
N TYR A 110 -8.80 -8.83 -9.28
CA TYR A 110 -9.88 -9.42 -8.48
C TYR A 110 -10.30 -10.80 -9.01
N LYS A 111 -10.35 -11.01 -10.32
CA LYS A 111 -10.79 -12.30 -10.89
C LYS A 111 -9.74 -13.41 -10.77
N LYS A 112 -8.44 -13.07 -10.75
CA LYS A 112 -7.34 -14.04 -10.86
C LYS A 112 -6.41 -14.10 -9.66
N LEU A 113 -6.25 -13.00 -8.94
CA LEU A 113 -5.31 -12.89 -7.83
C LEU A 113 -5.99 -12.80 -6.45
N SER A 114 -7.26 -12.39 -6.38
CA SER A 114 -8.05 -12.42 -5.14
C SER A 114 -8.53 -13.84 -4.79
N PHE A 115 -8.73 -14.12 -3.52
CA PHE A 115 -9.20 -15.41 -3.02
C PHE A 115 -10.74 -15.53 -3.02
N VAL A 116 -11.44 -14.43 -3.34
CA VAL A 116 -12.90 -14.36 -3.44
C VAL A 116 -13.45 -15.46 -4.37
N GLY A 117 -14.42 -16.22 -3.88
CA GLY A 117 -15.10 -17.26 -4.65
C GLY A 117 -14.27 -18.52 -4.89
N MET A 118 -13.07 -18.64 -4.30
CA MET A 118 -12.37 -19.92 -4.27
C MET A 118 -13.06 -20.87 -3.29
N LEU A 119 -13.19 -22.12 -3.71
CA LEU A 119 -13.66 -23.20 -2.86
C LEU A 119 -12.61 -23.49 -1.78
N ASP A 120 -13.08 -23.80 -0.57
CA ASP A 120 -12.29 -24.41 0.49
C ASP A 120 -11.95 -25.87 0.15
N ASP A 121 -11.17 -26.52 1.00
CA ASP A 121 -10.76 -27.93 0.81
C ASP A 121 -11.95 -28.93 0.82
N LYS A 122 -13.15 -28.45 1.18
CA LYS A 122 -14.40 -29.22 1.22
C LYS A 122 -15.30 -28.92 0.02
N GLY A 123 -14.86 -28.10 -0.93
CA GLY A 123 -15.66 -27.71 -2.10
C GLY A 123 -16.79 -26.72 -1.78
N ILE A 124 -16.69 -26.00 -0.65
CA ILE A 124 -17.63 -24.98 -0.19
C ILE A 124 -16.98 -23.61 -0.38
N VAL A 125 -17.73 -22.59 -0.79
CA VAL A 125 -17.21 -21.22 -0.86
C VAL A 125 -16.77 -20.83 0.56
N ALA A 126 -15.49 -20.51 0.75
CA ALA A 126 -14.98 -20.10 2.05
C ALA A 126 -15.75 -18.87 2.56
N GLU A 127 -16.27 -18.94 3.79
CA GLU A 127 -16.97 -17.81 4.41
C GLU A 127 -15.98 -16.66 4.68
N PRO A 128 -16.37 -15.38 4.50
CA PRO A 128 -15.43 -14.29 4.23
C PRO A 128 -14.69 -13.72 5.44
N ASP A 129 -15.08 -14.04 6.67
CA ASP A 129 -14.82 -13.10 7.77
C ASP A 129 -13.63 -13.43 8.70
N ASP A 130 -13.07 -14.65 8.69
CA ASP A 130 -11.97 -15.04 9.61
C ASP A 130 -10.86 -15.91 8.98
N ASP A 131 -10.77 -15.97 7.65
CA ASP A 131 -9.77 -16.77 6.94
C ASP A 131 -8.53 -15.95 6.52
N TRP A 132 -7.37 -16.60 6.40
CA TRP A 132 -6.13 -15.97 5.91
C TRP A 132 -6.27 -15.40 4.49
N ARG A 133 -7.19 -15.98 3.71
CA ARG A 133 -7.62 -15.48 2.39
C ARG A 133 -8.21 -14.07 2.49
N ALA A 134 -9.04 -13.84 3.50
CA ALA A 134 -9.66 -12.54 3.76
C ALA A 134 -8.61 -11.49 4.12
N ILE A 135 -7.54 -11.85 4.84
CA ILE A 135 -6.43 -10.93 5.15
C ILE A 135 -5.81 -10.38 3.86
N PHE A 136 -5.53 -11.24 2.88
CA PHE A 136 -4.97 -10.82 1.59
C PHE A 136 -5.96 -9.94 0.81
N ASP A 137 -7.22 -10.37 0.68
CA ASP A 137 -8.23 -9.68 -0.12
C ASP A 137 -8.62 -8.32 0.48
N ARG A 138 -8.65 -8.20 1.81
CA ARG A 138 -8.87 -6.94 2.52
C ARG A 138 -7.69 -6.00 2.36
N ALA A 139 -6.45 -6.50 2.42
CA ALA A 139 -5.27 -5.69 2.13
C ALA A 139 -5.28 -5.16 0.69
N LEU A 140 -5.62 -6.03 -0.28
CA LEU A 140 -5.77 -5.69 -1.69
C LEU A 140 -6.85 -4.62 -1.92
N SER A 141 -8.04 -4.83 -1.35
CA SER A 141 -9.16 -3.89 -1.40
C SER A 141 -8.79 -2.56 -0.74
N GLY A 142 -8.06 -2.59 0.37
CA GLY A 142 -7.58 -1.39 1.06
C GLY A 142 -6.59 -0.57 0.24
N VAL A 143 -5.66 -1.20 -0.47
CA VAL A 143 -4.73 -0.52 -1.39
C VAL A 143 -5.50 0.13 -2.55
N HIS A 144 -6.47 -0.57 -3.14
CA HIS A 144 -7.30 0.00 -4.20
C HIS A 144 -8.12 1.21 -3.72
N ALA A 145 -8.68 1.13 -2.51
CA ALA A 145 -9.39 2.23 -1.89
C ALA A 145 -8.45 3.42 -1.61
N SER A 146 -7.24 3.16 -1.13
CA SER A 146 -6.21 4.19 -0.90
C SER A 146 -5.86 4.94 -2.18
N ILE A 147 -5.63 4.22 -3.30
CA ILE A 147 -5.39 4.86 -4.61
C ILE A 147 -6.56 5.77 -4.99
N SER A 148 -7.80 5.33 -4.76
CA SER A 148 -8.98 6.16 -5.04
C SER A 148 -9.00 7.44 -4.21
N CYS A 149 -8.51 7.44 -2.97
CA CYS A 149 -8.37 8.66 -2.15
C CYS A 149 -7.37 9.63 -2.78
N HIS A 150 -6.14 9.19 -3.07
CA HIS A 150 -5.08 10.02 -3.67
C HIS A 150 -5.50 10.60 -5.03
N VAL A 151 -6.17 9.78 -5.86
CA VAL A 151 -6.72 10.22 -7.14
C VAL A 151 -7.82 11.28 -6.94
N THR A 152 -8.68 11.12 -5.94
CA THR A 152 -9.79 12.06 -5.71
C THR A 152 -9.29 13.40 -5.18
N ASP A 153 -8.35 13.37 -4.24
CA ASP A 153 -7.73 14.57 -3.65
C ASP A 153 -7.03 15.45 -4.70
N SER A 154 -6.35 14.82 -5.66
CA SER A 154 -5.58 15.53 -6.68
C SER A 154 -6.34 15.81 -7.98
N MET A 155 -7.60 15.37 -8.11
CA MET A 155 -8.39 15.53 -9.34
C MET A 155 -8.88 16.97 -9.56
N TYR A 156 -9.21 17.67 -8.47
CA TYR A 156 -9.74 19.03 -8.52
C TYR A 156 -8.91 19.94 -7.62
N THR A 157 -8.49 21.09 -8.16
CA THR A 157 -7.79 22.11 -7.39
C THR A 157 -8.82 23.11 -6.85
N ASP A 158 -8.81 23.34 -5.53
CA ASP A 158 -9.65 24.33 -4.83
C ASP A 158 -11.16 24.16 -5.05
N ASP A 159 -11.64 22.93 -5.26
CA ASP A 159 -13.06 22.62 -5.48
C ASP A 159 -13.53 21.45 -4.60
N ASP A 160 -13.65 21.73 -3.30
CA ASP A 160 -14.04 20.75 -2.27
C ASP A 160 -15.37 20.05 -2.58
N ALA A 161 -16.30 20.73 -3.25
CA ALA A 161 -17.60 20.15 -3.60
C ALA A 161 -17.47 19.03 -4.64
N ASN A 162 -16.65 19.25 -5.67
CA ASN A 162 -16.39 18.22 -6.68
C ASN A 162 -15.52 17.08 -6.13
N VAL A 163 -14.58 17.37 -5.23
CA VAL A 163 -13.82 16.36 -4.49
C VAL A 163 -14.76 15.48 -3.66
N ALA A 164 -15.66 16.08 -2.86
CA ALA A 164 -16.61 15.34 -2.04
C ALA A 164 -17.59 14.51 -2.89
N ALA A 165 -18.08 15.05 -4.01
CA ALA A 165 -18.96 14.32 -4.93
C ALA A 165 -18.26 13.11 -5.56
N GLU A 166 -17.00 13.26 -5.98
CA GLU A 166 -16.21 12.18 -6.57
C GLU A 166 -15.83 11.14 -5.51
N PHE A 167 -15.50 11.57 -4.28
CA PHE A 167 -15.29 10.69 -3.14
C PHE A 167 -16.56 9.86 -2.85
N LYS A 168 -17.73 10.50 -2.80
CA LYS A 168 -19.03 9.81 -2.61
C LYS A 168 -19.25 8.75 -3.68
N ARG A 169 -18.97 9.08 -4.95
CA ARG A 169 -19.14 8.19 -6.09
C ARG A 169 -18.20 6.97 -6.03
N ARG A 170 -16.93 7.16 -5.63
CA ARG A 170 -15.90 6.09 -5.63
C ARG A 170 -15.89 5.25 -4.35
N LEU A 171 -16.06 5.89 -3.18
CA LEU A 171 -15.80 5.31 -1.86
C LEU A 171 -16.91 5.55 -0.86
N GLY A 172 -17.48 6.75 -0.77
CA GLY A 172 -18.46 7.09 0.28
C GLY A 172 -19.70 6.18 0.31
N ASN A 173 -20.12 5.67 -0.84
CA ASN A 173 -21.23 4.71 -0.94
C ASN A 173 -20.82 3.24 -0.66
N TYR A 174 -19.56 2.96 -0.35
CA TYR A 174 -18.98 1.62 -0.19
C TYR A 174 -18.22 1.49 1.14
N PRO A 175 -18.92 1.35 2.28
CA PRO A 175 -18.30 1.35 3.61
C PRO A 175 -17.34 0.17 3.83
N ASP A 176 -17.54 -0.94 3.13
CA ASP A 176 -16.65 -2.10 3.09
C ASP A 176 -15.24 -1.74 2.58
N ARG A 177 -15.15 -0.89 1.55
CA ARG A 177 -13.86 -0.42 0.99
C ARG A 177 -13.11 0.44 1.99
N ILE A 178 -13.82 1.32 2.69
CA ILE A 178 -13.25 2.16 3.75
C ILE A 178 -12.76 1.28 4.91
N ALA A 179 -13.53 0.28 5.33
CA ALA A 179 -13.11 -0.66 6.37
C ALA A 179 -11.86 -1.46 5.96
N ASN A 180 -11.74 -1.86 4.69
CA ASN A 180 -10.58 -2.55 4.16
C ASN A 180 -9.34 -1.65 4.05
N MET A 181 -9.53 -0.36 3.76
CA MET A 181 -8.45 0.63 3.81
C MET A 181 -7.90 0.80 5.23
N HIS A 182 -8.77 0.91 6.24
CA HIS A 182 -8.35 0.88 7.64
C HIS A 182 -7.64 -0.42 8.01
N PHE A 183 -8.10 -1.56 7.48
CA PHE A 183 -7.42 -2.85 7.69
C PHE A 183 -6.00 -2.84 7.13
N ALA A 184 -5.80 -2.38 5.88
CA ALA A 184 -4.47 -2.28 5.27
C ALA A 184 -3.55 -1.33 6.06
N PHE A 185 -4.08 -0.20 6.53
CA PHE A 185 -3.39 0.73 7.42
C PHE A 185 -2.93 0.03 8.71
N LEU A 186 -3.85 -0.67 9.41
CA LEU A 186 -3.53 -1.37 10.66
C LEU A 186 -2.53 -2.51 10.45
N LEU A 187 -2.60 -3.22 9.31
CA LEU A 187 -1.63 -4.24 8.93
C LEU A 187 -0.22 -3.65 8.80
N CYS A 188 -0.06 -2.54 8.07
CA CYS A 188 1.23 -1.87 7.91
C CYS A 188 1.73 -1.27 9.24
N LEU A 189 0.84 -0.71 10.04
CA LEU A 189 1.17 -0.15 11.36
C LEU A 189 1.61 -1.25 12.34
N ALA A 190 0.96 -2.41 12.31
CA ALA A 190 1.35 -3.58 13.09
C ALA A 190 2.72 -4.07 12.64
N ALA A 191 2.99 -4.17 11.34
CA ALA A 191 4.32 -4.52 10.85
C ALA A 191 5.40 -3.52 11.28
N LEU A 192 5.12 -2.22 11.24
CA LEU A 192 6.06 -1.18 11.71
C LEU A 192 6.40 -1.36 13.20
N ARG A 193 5.40 -1.66 14.05
CA ARG A 193 5.63 -1.99 15.46
C ARG A 193 6.60 -3.15 15.62
N GLU A 194 6.45 -4.19 14.80
CA GLU A 194 7.26 -5.40 14.92
C GLU A 194 8.66 -5.23 14.32
N ALA A 195 8.82 -4.29 13.38
CA ALA A 195 10.09 -3.87 12.78
C ALA A 195 10.88 -2.87 13.63
N ARG A 196 10.38 -2.44 14.81
CA ARG A 196 11.06 -1.49 15.71
C ARG A 196 12.55 -1.78 15.94
N PRO A 197 12.98 -3.01 16.29
CA PRO A 197 14.39 -3.31 16.51
C PRO A 197 15.21 -3.07 15.23
N THR A 198 14.66 -3.42 14.07
CA THR A 198 15.28 -3.20 12.77
C THR A 198 15.39 -1.71 12.49
N LEU A 199 14.31 -0.93 12.64
CA LEU A 199 14.32 0.51 12.40
C LEU A 199 15.39 1.25 13.22
N ILE A 200 15.59 0.85 14.47
CA ILE A 200 16.58 1.47 15.37
C ILE A 200 18.02 1.11 14.99
N SER A 201 18.26 -0.11 14.52
CA SER A 201 19.60 -0.64 14.26
C SER A 201 20.03 -0.59 12.79
N PHE A 202 19.14 -0.16 11.89
CA PHE A 202 19.40 -0.15 10.46
C PHE A 202 20.42 0.92 10.07
N ASP A 203 21.19 0.63 9.02
CA ASP A 203 22.09 1.61 8.39
C ASP A 203 21.30 2.48 7.41
N TYR A 204 21.23 3.79 7.65
CA TYR A 204 20.50 4.74 6.82
C TYR A 204 21.38 5.44 5.76
N ASP A 205 22.63 5.00 5.59
CA ASP A 205 23.51 5.60 4.58
C ASP A 205 23.04 5.30 3.15
N VAL A 206 22.87 6.38 2.39
CA VAL A 206 22.49 6.37 0.97
C VAL A 206 23.62 6.86 0.06
N GLY A 207 24.73 7.32 0.64
CA GLY A 207 25.82 7.94 -0.10
C GLY A 207 25.45 9.26 -0.76
N HIS A 208 26.26 9.70 -1.72
CA HIS A 208 25.94 10.89 -2.53
C HIS A 208 24.86 10.51 -3.55
N THR A 209 23.66 11.05 -3.37
CA THR A 209 22.59 10.98 -4.36
C THR A 209 22.69 12.25 -5.20
N GLY A 210 23.09 12.12 -6.46
CA GLY A 210 23.16 13.28 -7.36
C GLY A 210 21.75 13.82 -7.57
N GLY A 211 21.43 14.98 -6.99
CA GLY A 211 20.13 15.64 -7.18
C GLY A 211 19.35 15.98 -5.91
N SER A 212 19.72 15.50 -4.71
CA SER A 212 18.97 15.87 -3.50
C SER A 212 19.29 17.30 -3.04
N ALA A 213 18.26 18.09 -2.73
CA ALA A 213 18.37 19.46 -2.20
C ALA A 213 19.01 19.55 -0.78
N LEU A 214 19.43 18.43 -0.19
CA LEU A 214 20.21 18.40 1.05
C LEU A 214 21.70 18.49 0.68
N ASP A 215 22.32 19.61 1.03
CA ASP A 215 23.69 20.00 0.69
C ASP A 215 24.80 19.05 1.23
N SER A 216 24.44 18.00 1.98
CA SER A 216 25.38 17.02 2.58
C SER A 216 24.73 15.63 2.76
N PRO A 217 25.32 14.55 2.19
CA PRO A 217 24.87 13.17 2.40
C PRO A 217 24.80 12.76 3.87
N GLN A 218 25.70 13.27 4.70
CA GLN A 218 25.73 12.96 6.13
C GLN A 218 24.49 13.52 6.85
N GLU A 219 23.99 14.68 6.43
CA GLU A 219 22.78 15.27 7.00
C GLU A 219 21.53 14.48 6.63
N ALA A 220 21.44 14.03 5.37
CA ALA A 220 20.35 13.16 4.91
C ALA A 220 20.33 11.83 5.68
N THR A 221 21.49 11.19 5.85
CA THR A 221 21.64 9.94 6.61
C THR A 221 21.26 10.13 8.07
N GLN A 222 21.73 11.20 8.72
CA GLN A 222 21.39 11.48 10.12
C GLN A 222 19.89 11.73 10.28
N LYS A 223 19.30 12.55 9.40
CA LYS A 223 17.87 12.86 9.44
C LYS A 223 17.00 11.62 9.21
N ALA A 224 17.41 10.72 8.30
CA ALA A 224 16.71 9.45 8.09
C ALA A 224 16.78 8.55 9.32
N SER A 225 17.94 8.46 9.98
CA SER A 225 18.10 7.71 11.23
C SER A 225 17.25 8.29 12.36
N ASP A 226 17.25 9.61 12.52
CA ASP A 226 16.47 10.29 13.56
C ASP A 226 14.96 10.07 13.36
N LEU A 227 14.47 10.23 12.12
CA LEU A 227 13.07 9.95 11.79
C LEU A 227 12.70 8.49 12.03
N ALA A 228 13.57 7.54 11.67
CA ALA A 228 13.30 6.13 11.94
C ALA A 228 13.23 5.81 13.45
N GLN A 229 14.08 6.44 14.25
CA GLN A 229 14.02 6.34 15.71
C GLN A 229 12.72 6.93 16.27
N LEU A 230 12.28 8.08 15.75
CA LEU A 230 11.00 8.70 16.11
C LEU A 230 9.81 7.80 15.73
N LEU A 231 9.80 7.26 14.51
CA LEU A 231 8.79 6.31 14.04
C LEU A 231 8.73 5.08 14.94
N ALA A 232 9.87 4.51 15.33
CA ALA A 232 9.93 3.37 16.24
C ALA A 232 9.36 3.67 17.64
N GLN A 233 9.46 4.92 18.10
CA GLN A 233 9.04 5.36 19.43
C GLN A 233 7.61 5.93 19.47
N LEU A 234 6.88 5.93 18.35
CA LEU A 234 5.54 6.50 18.28
C LEU A 234 4.59 5.90 19.33
N PRO A 235 3.82 6.73 20.06
CA PRO A 235 2.88 6.25 21.08
C PRO A 235 1.80 5.32 20.54
N ILE A 236 1.35 5.53 19.30
CA ILE A 236 0.32 4.70 18.65
C ILE A 236 0.76 3.24 18.53
N LEU A 237 2.06 2.99 18.40
CA LEU A 237 2.61 1.64 18.28
C LEU A 237 2.59 0.87 19.63
N ASN A 238 2.42 1.56 20.76
CA ASN A 238 2.31 0.95 22.09
C ASN A 238 0.87 0.59 22.50
N ARG A 239 -0.11 0.87 21.64
CA ARG A 239 -1.52 0.54 21.90
C ARG A 239 -1.72 -0.98 21.97
N SER A 240 -2.50 -1.45 22.93
CA SER A 240 -2.77 -2.89 23.13
C SER A 240 -3.58 -3.48 21.98
N GLU A 241 -4.41 -2.68 21.33
CA GLU A 241 -5.19 -3.08 20.16
C GLU A 241 -4.29 -3.48 18.99
N LEU A 242 -3.14 -2.80 18.83
CA LEU A 242 -2.18 -3.10 17.76
C LEU A 242 -1.41 -4.40 18.07
N GLU A 243 -1.10 -4.64 19.34
CA GLU A 243 -0.50 -5.90 19.79
C GLU A 243 -1.42 -7.08 19.51
N LEU A 244 -2.69 -6.94 19.90
CA LEU A 244 -3.73 -7.94 19.68
C LEU A 244 -3.91 -8.19 18.18
N SER A 245 -3.92 -7.14 17.36
CA SER A 245 -4.04 -7.27 15.90
C SER A 245 -2.92 -8.13 15.31
N ALA A 246 -1.66 -7.88 15.71
CA ALA A 246 -0.53 -8.68 15.25
C ALA A 246 -0.61 -10.15 15.72
N ALA A 247 -1.11 -10.40 16.92
CA ALA A 247 -1.32 -11.75 17.44
C ALA A 247 -2.43 -12.51 16.67
N LEU A 248 -3.57 -11.86 16.43
CA LEU A 248 -4.69 -12.43 15.66
C LEU A 248 -4.29 -12.72 14.21
N LEU A 249 -3.54 -11.82 13.57
CA LEU A 249 -3.01 -12.06 12.22
C LEU A 249 -2.11 -13.30 12.20
N ARG A 250 -1.24 -13.49 13.20
CA ARG A 250 -0.38 -14.68 13.29
C ARG A 250 -1.16 -15.96 13.56
N GLU A 251 -2.22 -15.90 14.35
CA GLU A 251 -3.11 -17.04 14.59
C GLU A 251 -3.78 -17.49 13.29
N SER A 252 -4.31 -16.54 12.50
CA SER A 252 -4.83 -16.81 11.16
C SER A 252 -3.74 -17.32 10.20
N GLY A 253 -2.50 -16.86 10.36
CA GLY A 253 -1.36 -17.42 9.61
C GLY A 253 -1.00 -18.84 10.00
N ALA A 254 -1.22 -19.23 11.26
CA ALA A 254 -0.96 -20.58 11.72
C ALA A 254 -1.96 -21.58 11.13
N THR A 255 -3.24 -21.19 10.99
CA THR A 255 -4.23 -22.01 10.28
C THR A 255 -3.92 -22.11 8.79
N ALA A 256 -3.42 -21.03 8.18
CA ALA A 256 -2.93 -21.04 6.80
C ALA A 256 -1.72 -21.95 6.57
N ASN A 257 -0.96 -22.25 7.63
CA ASN A 257 0.24 -23.09 7.55
C ASN A 257 -0.06 -24.58 7.70
N GLU A 258 -1.32 -24.95 7.95
CA GLU A 258 -1.76 -26.35 7.86
C GLU A 258 -1.62 -26.80 6.39
N CYS A 259 -0.78 -27.81 6.19
CA CYS A 259 -0.41 -28.30 4.86
C CYS A 259 -1.65 -28.86 4.15
N ILE A 260 -2.08 -28.23 3.05
CA ILE A 260 -3.06 -28.83 2.14
C ILE A 260 -2.25 -29.65 1.13
N LEU A 261 -2.38 -30.97 1.21
CA LEU A 261 -1.82 -31.87 0.21
C LEU A 261 -2.70 -31.81 -1.04
N ALA A 262 -2.40 -30.88 -1.95
CA ALA A 262 -3.04 -30.83 -3.26
C ALA A 262 -2.34 -31.80 -4.22
N PHE A 263 -3.13 -32.56 -4.98
CA PHE A 263 -2.64 -33.38 -6.08
C PHE A 263 -2.75 -32.59 -7.38
N ASN A 264 -1.65 -32.42 -8.11
CA ASN A 264 -1.75 -31.96 -9.50
C ASN A 264 -2.34 -33.07 -10.40
N GLN A 265 -2.65 -32.74 -11.66
CA GLN A 265 -3.18 -33.70 -12.64
C GLN A 265 -2.22 -34.90 -12.87
N ASP A 266 -0.92 -34.70 -12.61
CA ASP A 266 0.14 -35.70 -12.73
C ASP A 266 0.43 -36.46 -11.41
N LYS A 267 -0.40 -36.30 -10.36
CA LYS A 267 -0.25 -36.91 -9.03
C LYS A 267 1.06 -36.61 -8.30
N GLN A 268 1.73 -35.51 -8.62
CA GLN A 268 2.83 -34.99 -7.82
C GLN A 268 2.28 -34.24 -6.61
N PHE A 269 2.95 -34.42 -5.47
CA PHE A 269 2.66 -33.68 -4.25
C PHE A 269 3.10 -32.23 -4.43
N LEU A 270 2.17 -31.28 -4.29
CA LEU A 270 2.50 -29.88 -4.08
C LEU A 270 2.17 -29.55 -2.63
N GLU A 271 3.18 -29.12 -1.89
CA GLU A 271 2.98 -28.56 -0.55
C GLU A 271 2.50 -27.11 -0.75
N GLU A 272 1.18 -26.91 -0.73
CA GLU A 272 0.58 -25.58 -0.84
C GLU A 272 0.04 -25.17 0.54
N SER A 273 0.85 -24.47 1.33
CA SER A 273 0.32 -23.73 2.48
C SER A 273 -0.38 -22.47 2.00
N GLY A 274 -1.37 -21.98 2.75
CA GLY A 274 -2.01 -20.69 2.50
C GLY A 274 -1.00 -19.53 2.50
N ILE A 275 0.02 -19.60 3.36
CA ILE A 275 1.14 -18.65 3.36
C ILE A 275 1.91 -18.68 2.02
N TRP A 276 2.17 -19.86 1.47
CA TRP A 276 2.77 -19.98 0.15
C TRP A 276 1.89 -19.36 -0.94
N GLN A 277 0.57 -19.61 -0.92
CA GLN A 277 -0.37 -19.01 -1.87
C GLN A 277 -0.39 -17.48 -1.77
N MET A 278 -0.34 -16.91 -0.56
CA MET A 278 -0.22 -15.47 -0.36
C MET A 278 1.08 -14.92 -0.97
N ARG A 279 2.23 -15.58 -0.74
CA ARG A 279 3.51 -15.18 -1.34
C ARG A 279 3.46 -15.20 -2.87
N GLN A 280 2.90 -16.24 -3.46
CA GLN A 280 2.76 -16.32 -4.92
C GLN A 280 1.87 -15.22 -5.49
N ARG A 281 0.74 -14.92 -4.85
CA ARG A 281 -0.16 -13.85 -5.30
C ARG A 281 0.42 -12.47 -5.06
N SER A 282 1.18 -12.27 -3.98
CA SER A 282 1.94 -11.03 -3.78
C SER A 282 2.95 -10.78 -4.89
N ARG A 283 3.69 -11.83 -5.31
CA ARG A 283 4.61 -11.76 -6.46
C ARG A 283 3.88 -11.52 -7.77
N ALA A 284 2.75 -12.21 -7.99
CA ALA A 284 1.93 -12.05 -9.18
C ALA A 284 1.35 -10.63 -9.28
N MET A 285 0.97 -10.03 -8.15
CA MET A 285 0.51 -8.64 -8.09
C MET A 285 1.62 -7.67 -8.51
N LEU A 286 2.86 -7.83 -8.04
CA LEU A 286 3.97 -6.97 -8.49
C LEU A 286 4.26 -7.11 -9.99
N ARG A 287 4.10 -8.32 -10.56
CA ARG A 287 4.24 -8.58 -11.99
C ARG A 287 3.05 -8.07 -12.82
N VAL A 288 1.83 -8.06 -12.27
CA VAL A 288 0.67 -7.53 -12.99
C VAL A 288 0.75 -6.00 -13.14
N MET A 289 1.47 -5.33 -12.24
CA MET A 289 1.77 -3.90 -12.39
C MET A 289 2.61 -3.61 -13.64
N ASP A 290 3.33 -4.60 -14.20
CA ASP A 290 4.03 -4.44 -15.49
C ASP A 290 3.08 -4.28 -16.67
N CYS A 291 1.79 -4.55 -16.48
CA CYS A 291 0.74 -4.33 -17.47
C CYS A 291 0.10 -2.94 -17.38
N ILE A 292 0.53 -2.09 -16.43
CA ILE A 292 0.02 -0.72 -16.30
C ILE A 292 0.78 0.19 -17.25
N ALA A 293 0.04 0.86 -18.13
CA ALA A 293 0.61 1.78 -19.13
C ALA A 293 1.14 3.09 -18.51
N CYS A 294 0.46 3.60 -17.48
CA CYS A 294 0.81 4.82 -16.77
C CYS A 294 2.05 4.61 -15.89
N GLY A 295 3.15 5.33 -16.18
CA GLY A 295 4.42 5.23 -15.46
C GLY A 295 4.29 5.54 -13.97
N VAL A 296 3.65 6.65 -13.61
CA VAL A 296 3.39 7.05 -12.20
C VAL A 296 2.54 5.99 -11.47
N CYS A 297 1.49 5.49 -12.13
CA CYS A 297 0.57 4.49 -11.58
C CYS A 297 1.28 3.15 -11.34
N ARG A 298 2.14 2.73 -12.28
CA ARG A 298 2.95 1.52 -12.16
C ARG A 298 3.97 1.64 -11.04
N LEU A 299 4.66 2.77 -10.94
CA LEU A 299 5.64 3.08 -9.90
C LEU A 299 5.00 2.97 -8.51
N HIS A 300 3.94 3.73 -8.26
CA HIS A 300 3.27 3.71 -6.96
C HIS A 300 2.51 2.42 -6.67
N GLY A 301 1.91 1.80 -7.69
CA GLY A 301 1.23 0.51 -7.54
C GLY A 301 2.18 -0.58 -7.07
N LYS A 302 3.39 -0.66 -7.67
CA LYS A 302 4.45 -1.56 -7.24
C LYS A 302 4.91 -1.25 -5.82
N ILE A 303 5.27 0.00 -5.52
CA ILE A 303 5.84 0.38 -4.22
C ILE A 303 4.83 0.20 -3.07
N CYS A 304 3.58 0.61 -3.27
CA CYS A 304 2.54 0.48 -2.25
C CYS A 304 2.26 -1.00 -1.95
N TRP A 305 2.08 -1.82 -2.98
CA TRP A 305 1.90 -3.25 -2.78
C TRP A 305 3.15 -3.95 -2.22
N PHE A 306 4.35 -3.51 -2.61
CA PHE A 306 5.60 -4.01 -2.06
C PHE A 306 5.67 -3.74 -0.54
N GLY A 307 5.27 -2.55 -0.08
CA GLY A 307 5.18 -2.24 1.35
C GLY A 307 4.17 -3.11 2.10
N VAL A 308 3.00 -3.38 1.50
CA VAL A 308 2.02 -4.33 2.06
C VAL A 308 2.59 -5.75 2.09
N ALA A 309 3.28 -6.19 1.04
CA ALA A 309 3.94 -7.50 1.01
C ALA A 309 5.05 -7.63 2.07
N THR A 310 5.80 -6.56 2.32
CA THR A 310 6.75 -6.46 3.44
C THR A 310 6.02 -6.53 4.79
N ALA A 311 4.86 -5.89 4.93
CA ALA A 311 4.06 -6.00 6.14
C ALA A 311 3.63 -7.45 6.41
N LEU A 312 3.13 -8.14 5.37
CA LEU A 312 2.80 -9.56 5.43
C LEU A 312 4.04 -10.41 5.79
N LYS A 313 5.20 -10.14 5.19
CA LYS A 313 6.48 -10.79 5.54
C LYS A 313 6.78 -10.67 7.03
N ILE A 314 6.73 -9.46 7.59
CA ILE A 314 7.06 -9.19 8.99
C ILE A 314 6.09 -9.88 9.96
N ILE A 315 4.81 -9.94 9.60
CA ILE A 315 3.79 -10.53 10.47
C ILE A 315 3.84 -12.06 10.45
N PHE A 316 3.96 -12.65 9.25
CA PHE A 316 3.82 -14.09 9.04
C PHE A 316 5.14 -14.88 9.01
N SER A 317 6.29 -14.23 8.83
CA SER A 317 7.59 -14.92 8.85
C SER A 317 8.18 -14.96 10.26
N ASP A 318 9.01 -15.97 10.55
CA ASP A 318 9.73 -16.01 11.82
C ASP A 318 10.81 -14.91 11.82
N ARG A 319 10.63 -13.92 12.70
CA ARG A 319 11.51 -12.74 12.86
C ARG A 319 12.98 -13.07 13.04
N ARG A 320 13.32 -14.30 13.42
CA ARG A 320 14.69 -14.73 13.65
C ARG A 320 15.46 -15.08 12.38
N THR A 321 14.78 -15.26 11.25
CA THR A 321 15.39 -15.93 10.09
C THR A 321 15.87 -14.99 8.99
N GLU A 322 15.27 -13.80 8.83
CA GLU A 322 15.55 -12.93 7.68
C GLU A 322 15.60 -11.44 8.03
N PRO A 323 16.74 -10.75 7.79
CA PRO A 323 16.82 -9.30 7.92
C PRO A 323 16.03 -8.61 6.79
N LEU A 324 15.47 -7.45 7.09
CA LEU A 324 14.83 -6.60 6.08
C LEU A 324 15.88 -5.88 5.24
N ALA A 325 15.65 -5.77 3.93
CA ALA A 325 16.42 -4.92 3.03
C ALA A 325 15.97 -3.45 3.13
N ARG A 326 16.79 -2.51 2.64
CA ARG A 326 16.47 -1.08 2.57
C ARG A 326 15.14 -0.85 1.86
N VAL A 327 14.99 -1.47 0.69
CA VAL A 327 13.79 -1.33 -0.15
C VAL A 327 12.52 -1.82 0.53
N GLU A 328 12.62 -2.83 1.40
CA GLU A 328 11.48 -3.34 2.17
C GLU A 328 11.07 -2.33 3.25
N ILE A 329 12.06 -1.75 3.97
CA ILE A 329 11.81 -0.70 4.97
C ILE A 329 11.23 0.55 4.30
N ALA A 330 11.82 0.99 3.18
CA ALA A 330 11.37 2.13 2.42
C ALA A 330 9.94 1.95 1.92
N ALA A 331 9.64 0.80 1.29
CA ALA A 331 8.31 0.50 0.78
C ALA A 331 7.26 0.42 1.90
N LEU A 332 7.60 -0.16 3.06
CA LEU A 332 6.71 -0.21 4.22
C LEU A 332 6.36 1.19 4.73
N VAL A 333 7.34 2.09 4.84
CA VAL A 333 7.12 3.48 5.29
C VAL A 333 6.29 4.25 4.27
N VAL A 334 6.57 4.10 2.97
CA VAL A 334 5.80 4.75 1.90
C VAL A 334 4.36 4.23 1.84
N ALA A 335 4.14 2.91 1.94
CA ALA A 335 2.80 2.34 1.97
C ALA A 335 2.02 2.83 3.20
N LEU A 336 2.67 2.89 4.37
CA LEU A 336 2.04 3.41 5.58
C LEU A 336 1.69 4.90 5.45
N GLU A 337 2.55 5.71 4.84
CA GLU A 337 2.27 7.12 4.55
C GLU A 337 1.01 7.26 3.70
N LYS A 338 0.97 6.60 2.53
CA LYS A 338 -0.18 6.61 1.62
C LYS A 338 -1.48 6.19 2.30
N LEU A 339 -1.42 5.14 3.11
CA LEU A 339 -2.56 4.62 3.84
C LEU A 339 -3.01 5.56 4.97
N THR A 340 -2.07 6.20 5.68
CA THR A 340 -2.35 7.20 6.71
C THR A 340 -3.05 8.40 6.10
N PHE A 341 -2.51 8.94 4.99
CA PHE A 341 -3.16 9.99 4.21
C PHE A 341 -4.59 9.60 3.83
N SER A 342 -4.76 8.39 3.28
CA SER A 342 -6.07 7.94 2.77
C SER A 342 -7.11 7.75 3.86
N VAL A 343 -6.70 7.23 5.03
CA VAL A 343 -7.55 7.10 6.21
C VAL A 343 -8.01 8.47 6.71
N ARG A 344 -7.09 9.43 6.80
CA ARG A 344 -7.42 10.81 7.20
C ARG A 344 -8.37 11.47 6.20
N PHE A 345 -8.01 11.46 4.92
CA PHE A 345 -8.80 12.05 3.84
C PHE A 345 -10.22 11.47 3.79
N ALA A 346 -10.36 10.15 3.90
CA ALA A 346 -11.67 9.52 3.93
C ALA A 346 -12.50 9.91 5.16
N ALA A 347 -11.88 10.07 6.33
CA ALA A 347 -12.58 10.55 7.52
C ALA A 347 -13.08 12.00 7.34
N GLU A 348 -12.24 12.89 6.80
CA GLU A 348 -12.59 14.27 6.48
C GLU A 348 -13.76 14.34 5.48
N MET A 349 -13.69 13.58 4.38
CA MET A 349 -14.74 13.54 3.36
C MET A 349 -16.04 12.91 3.87
N MET A 350 -15.97 11.87 4.69
CA MET A 350 -17.16 11.26 5.30
C MET A 350 -17.88 12.23 6.24
N ASN A 351 -17.13 13.02 7.01
CA ASN A 351 -17.70 14.06 7.88
C ASN A 351 -18.35 15.18 7.03
N ALA A 352 -17.67 15.64 5.97
CA ALA A 352 -18.21 16.66 5.06
C ALA A 352 -19.54 16.21 4.42
N LEU A 353 -19.62 14.94 3.99
CA LEU A 353 -20.85 14.37 3.43
C LEU A 353 -21.99 14.26 4.44
N GLN A 354 -21.68 13.97 5.71
CA GLN A 354 -22.67 13.95 6.79
C GLN A 354 -23.21 15.36 7.07
N ASP A 355 -22.33 16.35 7.16
CA ASP A 355 -22.69 17.75 7.38
C ASP A 355 -23.61 18.28 6.26
N GLU A 356 -23.35 17.92 4.99
CA GLU A 356 -24.19 18.27 3.85
C GLU A 356 -25.60 17.62 3.93
N GLU A 357 -25.67 16.35 4.35
CA GLU A 357 -26.94 15.64 4.50
C GLU A 357 -27.79 16.23 5.63
N GLU A 358 -27.18 16.59 6.75
CA GLU A 358 -27.84 17.26 7.86
C GLU A 358 -28.37 18.64 7.46
N GLN A 359 -27.55 19.46 6.79
CA GLN A 359 -27.97 20.78 6.30
C GLN A 359 -29.08 20.68 5.23
N GLY A 360 -29.05 19.66 4.38
CA GLY A 360 -30.08 19.39 3.38
C GLY A 360 -31.43 18.98 3.99
N GLN A 361 -31.41 18.24 5.11
CA GLN A 361 -32.62 17.86 5.84
C GLN A 361 -33.24 19.05 6.59
N VAL A 362 -32.43 19.92 7.19
CA VAL A 362 -32.90 21.15 7.85
C VAL A 362 -33.60 22.09 6.85
N LYS A 363 -33.04 22.28 5.65
CA LYS A 363 -33.66 23.10 4.59
C LYS A 363 -34.98 22.51 4.09
N LYS A 364 -35.07 21.19 3.92
CA LYS A 364 -36.33 20.51 3.55
C LYS A 364 -37.39 20.57 4.66
N GLY A 365 -36.98 20.52 5.94
CA GLY A 365 -37.87 20.70 7.08
C GLY A 365 -38.45 22.12 7.14
N SER A 366 -37.60 23.13 7.00
CA SER A 366 -37.99 24.55 6.98
C SER A 366 -38.97 24.88 5.85
N ASN A 367 -38.70 24.41 4.63
CA ASN A 367 -39.61 24.64 3.48
C ASN A 367 -40.97 23.96 3.68
N ARG A 368 -41.02 22.82 4.37
CA ARG A 368 -42.25 22.08 4.64
C ARG A 368 -43.09 22.73 5.74
N GLU A 369 -42.45 23.37 6.71
CA GLU A 369 -43.14 24.20 7.72
C GLU A 369 -43.69 25.49 7.10
N GLU A 370 -42.94 26.17 6.24
CA GLU A 370 -43.42 27.36 5.51
C GLU A 370 -44.61 27.05 4.58
N GLU A 371 -44.58 25.91 3.86
CA GLU A 371 -45.72 25.47 3.05
C GLU A 371 -46.96 25.08 3.88
N SER A 372 -46.79 24.65 5.13
CA SER A 372 -47.89 24.30 6.04
C SER A 372 -48.55 25.51 6.72
N PHE A 373 -47.82 26.63 6.86
CA PHE A 373 -48.35 27.89 7.40
C PHE A 373 -49.01 28.77 6.32
N ALA A 374 -48.78 28.47 5.04
CA ALA A 374 -49.36 29.17 3.90
C ALA A 374 -50.70 28.57 3.39
N SER A 375 -51.20 27.49 4.02
CA SER A 375 -52.53 26.89 3.80
C SER A 375 -53.47 27.20 4.95
#